data_AF-A0A916Z0W0-F1
#
_entry.id   AF-A0A916Z0W0-F1
#
_cell.length_a   1.000
_cell.length_b   1.000
_cell.length_c   1.000
_cell.angle_alpha   90.00
_cell.angle_beta   90.00
_cell.angle_gamma   90.00
#
_symmetry.space_group_name_H-M   'P 1'
#
loop_
_entity.id
_entity.type
_entity.pdbx_description
1 polymer ?
#
loop_
_entity_poly.entity_id
_entity_poly.type
_entity_poly.pdbx_seq_one_letter_code
_entity_poly.pdbx_strand_id
1 'polypeptide(L)'
;MGPVDWLGCFLAAWAAMAVAAGWYRLFARPIAVKAGPGGLEVRRRPWVTIIGTYLLIQLSAIMLGHMFARLSDPTKWWLYFMMSGGIALFFVIPALWTNYLYQRNSRVFAFVDAGFWLLAYLAMGLVFFLRS
;
A
#
# COMPACT_ATOMS: atom_id res chain seq x y z
N MET A 1 9.32 7.05 24.62
CA MET A 1 8.76 6.54 23.35
C MET A 1 8.40 5.08 23.55
N GLY A 2 7.28 4.60 23.00
CA GLY A 2 6.82 3.22 23.20
C GLY A 2 7.66 2.19 22.44
N PRO A 3 7.54 0.89 22.80
CA PRO A 3 8.10 -0.20 22.01
C PRO A 3 7.39 -0.32 20.66
N VAL A 4 8.09 -0.86 19.66
CA VAL A 4 7.50 -1.15 18.34
C VAL A 4 6.63 -2.42 18.45
N ASP A 5 5.39 -2.34 17.99
CA ASP A 5 4.50 -3.50 17.88
C ASP A 5 4.85 -4.34 16.64
N TRP A 6 5.81 -5.25 16.81
CA TRP A 6 6.28 -6.13 15.74
C TRP A 6 5.20 -7.05 15.17
N LEU A 7 4.27 -7.51 16.01
CA LEU A 7 3.13 -8.31 15.55
C LEU A 7 2.18 -7.44 14.72
N GLY A 8 1.95 -6.19 15.14
CA GLY A 8 1.21 -5.19 14.36
C GLY A 8 1.84 -4.96 12.98
N CYS A 9 3.16 -4.82 12.90
CA CYS A 9 3.87 -4.70 11.62
C CYS A 9 3.61 -5.89 10.68
N PHE A 10 3.61 -7.11 11.21
CA PHE A 10 3.34 -8.31 10.41
C PHE A 10 1.89 -8.38 9.95
N LEU A 11 0.94 -8.14 10.86
CA LEU A 11 -0.49 -8.15 10.56
C LEU A 11 -0.89 -7.04 9.58
N ALA A 12 -0.28 -5.86 9.70
CA ALA A 12 -0.49 -4.73 8.80
C ALA A 12 -0.07 -5.09 7.37
N ALA A 13 1.09 -5.74 7.20
CA ALA A 13 1.53 -6.20 5.90
C ALA A 13 0.54 -7.20 5.27
N TRP A 14 0.02 -8.13 6.06
CA TRP A 14 -1.01 -9.07 5.61
C TRP A 14 -2.35 -8.39 5.27
N ALA A 15 -2.75 -7.37 6.01
CA ALA A 15 -3.93 -6.58 5.68
C ALA A 15 -3.77 -5.87 4.32
N ALA A 16 -2.61 -5.29 4.04
CA ALA A 16 -2.29 -4.72 2.74
C ALA A 16 -2.22 -5.77 1.62
N MET A 17 -1.73 -6.98 1.90
CA MET A 17 -1.78 -8.11 0.94
C MET A 17 -3.21 -8.55 0.64
N ALA A 18 -4.11 -8.56 1.63
CA ALA A 18 -5.52 -8.84 1.42
C ALA A 18 -6.19 -7.76 0.54
N VAL A 19 -5.85 -6.49 0.77
CA VAL A 19 -6.25 -5.39 -0.12
C VAL A 19 -5.71 -5.61 -1.52
N ALA A 20 -4.44 -5.98 -1.69
CA ALA A 20 -3.85 -6.26 -3.01
C ALA A 20 -4.60 -7.38 -3.73
N ALA A 21 -4.88 -8.50 -3.04
CA ALA A 21 -5.61 -9.62 -3.61
C ALA A 21 -7.02 -9.21 -4.08
N GLY A 22 -7.76 -8.46 -3.26
CA GLY A 22 -9.09 -7.95 -3.62
C GLY A 22 -9.05 -6.92 -4.74
N TRP A 23 -8.13 -5.97 -4.67
CA TRP A 23 -8.00 -4.86 -5.61
C TRP A 23 -7.61 -5.36 -7.01
N TYR A 24 -6.56 -6.16 -7.11
CA TYR A 24 -6.13 -6.67 -8.41
C TYR A 24 -7.09 -7.73 -8.96
N ARG A 25 -7.86 -8.43 -8.13
CA ARG A 25 -8.98 -9.25 -8.63
C ARG A 25 -10.04 -8.40 -9.34
N LEU A 26 -10.32 -7.19 -8.85
CA LEU A 26 -11.30 -6.28 -9.45
C LEU A 26 -10.75 -5.56 -10.69
N PHE A 27 -9.52 -5.05 -10.63
CA PHE A 27 -8.97 -4.16 -11.64
C PHE A 27 -8.04 -4.82 -12.66
N ALA A 28 -7.57 -6.07 -12.47
CA ALA A 28 -6.65 -6.72 -13.42
C ALA A 28 -7.22 -6.81 -14.84
N ARG A 29 -8.52 -7.13 -15.00
CA ARG A 29 -9.16 -7.21 -16.33
C ARG A 29 -9.23 -5.83 -17.01
N PRO A 30 -9.81 -4.77 -16.39
CA PRO A 30 -9.79 -3.42 -16.97
C PRO A 30 -8.38 -2.91 -17.33
N ILE A 31 -7.40 -3.17 -16.46
CA ILE A 31 -5.99 -2.79 -16.70
C ILE A 31 -5.45 -3.51 -17.94
N ALA A 32 -5.65 -4.84 -18.04
CA ALA A 32 -5.16 -5.64 -19.16
C ALA A 32 -5.78 -5.22 -20.50
N VAL A 33 -7.09 -4.96 -20.52
CA VAL A 33 -7.79 -4.47 -21.72
C VAL A 33 -7.19 -3.13 -22.18
N LYS A 34 -6.90 -2.24 -21.24
CA LYS A 34 -6.34 -0.92 -21.52
C LYS A 34 -4.87 -0.95 -21.92
N ALA A 35 -4.11 -1.93 -21.45
CA ALA A 35 -2.72 -2.12 -21.83
C ALA A 35 -2.56 -2.58 -23.29
N GLY A 36 -3.60 -3.19 -23.88
CA GLY A 36 -3.63 -3.62 -25.28
C GLY A 36 -2.78 -4.86 -25.59
N PRO A 37 -2.79 -5.34 -26.85
CA PRO A 37 -1.99 -6.48 -27.28
C PRO A 37 -0.49 -6.21 -27.11
N GLY A 38 0.22 -7.07 -26.37
CA GLY A 38 1.63 -6.88 -26.00
C GLY A 38 1.87 -6.02 -24.74
N GLY A 39 0.80 -5.51 -24.12
CA GLY A 39 0.88 -4.76 -22.86
C GLY A 39 1.23 -5.63 -21.65
N LEU A 40 1.69 -4.98 -20.57
CA LEU A 40 2.16 -5.54 -19.28
C LEU A 40 2.30 -7.06 -19.31
N GLU A 41 3.40 -7.57 -19.88
CA GLU A 41 3.69 -9.00 -19.88
C GLU A 41 3.57 -9.54 -18.45
N VAL A 42 2.57 -10.39 -18.22
CA VAL A 42 2.43 -11.12 -16.96
C VAL A 42 3.55 -12.15 -16.93
N ARG A 43 4.71 -11.76 -16.40
CA ARG A 43 5.82 -12.69 -16.16
C ARG A 43 5.32 -13.87 -15.32
N ARG A 44 5.55 -15.08 -15.82
CA ARG A 44 5.04 -16.38 -15.31
C ARG A 44 5.64 -16.84 -13.96
N ARG A 45 6.12 -15.94 -13.08
CA ARG A 45 6.70 -16.30 -11.77
C ARG A 45 5.85 -15.76 -10.61
N PRO A 46 4.65 -16.32 -10.39
CA PRO A 46 3.70 -15.79 -9.41
C PRO A 46 4.30 -15.72 -8.00
N TRP A 47 5.10 -16.71 -7.60
CA TRP A 47 5.74 -16.74 -6.29
C TRP A 47 6.74 -15.60 -6.06
N VAL A 48 7.55 -15.27 -7.06
CA VAL A 48 8.54 -14.17 -6.94
C VAL A 48 7.82 -12.84 -6.78
N THR A 49 6.75 -12.62 -7.55
CA THR A 49 5.94 -11.40 -7.45
C THR A 49 5.26 -11.31 -6.08
N ILE A 50 4.61 -12.39 -5.62
CA ILE A 50 3.92 -12.38 -4.33
C ILE A 50 4.89 -12.13 -3.18
N ILE A 51 6.02 -12.84 -3.15
CA ILE A 51 7.03 -12.69 -2.10
C ILE A 51 7.66 -11.30 -2.16
N GLY A 52 8.04 -10.83 -3.35
CA GLY A 52 8.60 -9.49 -3.54
C GLY A 52 7.65 -8.38 -3.07
N THR A 53 6.37 -8.46 -3.47
CA THR A 53 5.33 -7.53 -3.01
C THR A 53 5.17 -7.58 -1.50
N TYR A 54 5.11 -8.78 -0.91
CA TYR A 54 5.01 -8.93 0.54
C TYR A 54 6.20 -8.27 1.25
N LEU A 55 7.44 -8.51 0.80
CA LEU A 55 8.63 -7.93 1.42
C LEU A 55 8.65 -6.39 1.34
N LEU A 56 8.25 -5.82 0.21
CA LEU A 56 8.16 -4.36 0.05
C LEU A 56 7.06 -3.75 0.92
N ILE A 57 5.89 -4.38 0.98
CA ILE A 57 4.80 -3.95 1.86
C ILE A 57 5.22 -4.12 3.34
N GLN A 58 5.92 -5.20 3.67
CA GLN A 58 6.40 -5.46 5.02
C GLN A 58 7.39 -4.39 5.48
N LEU A 59 8.27 -3.91 4.59
CA LEU A 59 9.17 -2.80 4.87
C LEU A 59 8.39 -1.51 5.20
N SER A 60 7.37 -1.18 4.40
CA SER A 60 6.48 -0.04 4.68
C SER A 60 5.75 -0.18 6.01
N ALA A 61 5.23 -1.38 6.32
CA ALA A 61 4.55 -1.66 7.57
C ALA A 61 5.47 -1.54 8.80
N ILE A 62 6.74 -1.96 8.68
CA ILE A 62 7.75 -1.78 9.74
C ILE A 62 7.97 -0.30 10.02
N MET A 63 8.11 0.53 8.98
CA MET A 63 8.28 1.98 9.15
C MET A 63 7.05 2.61 9.83
N LEU A 64 5.83 2.23 9.43
CA LEU A 64 4.61 2.69 10.10
C LEU A 64 4.58 2.30 11.58
N GLY A 65 4.96 1.05 11.92
CA GLY A 65 5.06 0.62 13.32
C GLY A 65 6.06 1.45 14.12
N HIS A 66 7.19 1.83 13.54
CA HIS A 66 8.15 2.74 14.18
C HIS A 66 7.57 4.14 14.40
N MET A 67 6.82 4.68 13.44
CA MET A 67 6.16 5.98 13.58
C MET A 67 5.07 5.95 14.66
N PHE A 68 4.24 4.91 14.68
CA PHE A 68 3.16 4.76 15.65
C PHE A 68 3.66 4.46 17.06
N ALA A 69 4.81 3.81 17.24
CA ALA A 69 5.47 3.69 18.54
C ALA A 69 5.86 5.05 19.17
N ARG A 70 5.78 6.15 18.41
CA ARG A 70 6.03 7.52 18.88
C ARG A 70 4.75 8.28 19.21
N LEU A 71 3.57 7.70 18.96
CA LEU A 71 2.31 8.21 19.49
C LEU A 71 2.31 8.04 21.01
N SER A 72 2.02 9.12 21.73
CA SER A 72 1.98 9.13 23.21
C SER A 72 0.56 9.25 23.77
N ASP A 73 -0.43 9.52 22.91
CA ASP A 73 -1.78 9.86 23.32
C ASP A 73 -2.80 8.96 22.62
N PRO A 74 -3.39 7.97 23.34
CA PRO A 74 -4.32 7.01 22.76
C PRO A 74 -5.66 7.63 22.37
N THR A 75 -5.99 8.84 22.86
CA THR A 75 -7.27 9.51 22.53
C THR A 75 -7.31 10.01 21.08
N LYS A 76 -6.14 10.13 20.43
CA LYS A 76 -5.98 10.71 19.09
C LYS A 76 -6.01 9.64 18.00
N TRP A 77 -7.09 8.87 17.96
CA TRP A 77 -7.30 7.77 17.00
C TRP A 77 -7.14 8.21 15.53
N TRP A 78 -7.49 9.46 15.20
CA TRP A 78 -7.35 9.99 13.84
C TRP A 78 -5.90 10.04 13.37
N LEU A 79 -4.91 10.04 14.26
CA LEU A 79 -3.50 10.05 13.90
C LEU A 79 -3.07 8.77 13.16
N TYR A 80 -3.69 7.62 13.43
CA TYR A 80 -3.42 6.38 12.69
C TYR A 80 -3.74 6.54 11.20
N PHE A 81 -4.93 7.05 10.90
CA PHE A 81 -5.38 7.28 9.52
C PHE A 81 -4.70 8.49 8.87
N MET A 82 -4.45 9.55 9.65
CA MET A 82 -3.77 10.74 9.17
C MET A 82 -2.32 10.45 8.77
N MET A 83 -1.56 9.71 9.59
CA MET A 83 -0.17 9.38 9.26
C MET A 83 -0.08 8.36 8.12
N SER A 84 -0.84 7.26 8.19
CA SER A 84 -0.80 6.22 7.16
C SER A 84 -1.36 6.73 5.82
N GLY A 85 -2.55 7.32 5.83
CA GLY A 85 -3.16 7.94 4.66
C GLY A 85 -2.36 9.15 4.16
N GLY A 86 -1.78 9.94 5.06
CA GLY A 86 -0.90 11.06 4.72
C GLY A 86 0.35 10.62 3.96
N ILE A 87 1.00 9.52 4.37
CA ILE A 87 2.12 8.93 3.62
C ILE A 87 1.67 8.52 2.22
N ALA A 88 0.52 7.85 2.10
CA ALA A 88 0.01 7.46 0.79
C ALA A 88 -0.27 8.69 -0.09
N LEU A 89 -1.04 9.66 0.40
CA LEU A 89 -1.50 10.83 -0.34
C LEU A 89 -0.38 11.80 -0.71
N PHE A 90 0.59 12.01 0.16
CA PHE A 90 1.59 13.09 0.00
C PHE A 90 2.98 12.59 -0.37
N PHE A 91 3.27 11.29 -0.29
CA PHE A 91 4.56 10.74 -0.72
C PHE A 91 4.41 9.69 -1.81
N VAL A 92 3.66 8.61 -1.54
CA VAL A 92 3.59 7.46 -2.45
C VAL A 92 2.87 7.81 -3.75
N ILE A 93 1.67 8.40 -3.66
CA ILE A 93 0.87 8.76 -4.82
C ILE A 93 1.58 9.80 -5.69
N PRO A 94 2.14 10.90 -5.16
CA PRO A 94 2.88 11.86 -5.98
C PRO A 94 4.12 11.26 -6.66
N ALA A 95 4.87 10.39 -5.97
CA ALA A 95 6.02 9.70 -6.55
C ALA A 95 5.61 8.79 -7.71
N LEU A 96 4.56 7.98 -7.52
CA LEU A 96 4.00 7.13 -8.58
C LEU A 96 3.48 7.97 -9.75
N TRP A 97 2.74 9.02 -9.45
CA TRP A 97 2.15 9.89 -10.46
C TRP A 97 3.24 10.55 -11.32
N THR A 98 4.30 11.03 -10.68
CA THR A 98 5.48 11.59 -11.36
C THR A 98 6.08 10.57 -12.33
N ASN A 99 6.28 9.32 -11.89
CA ASN A 99 6.77 8.25 -12.75
C ASN A 99 5.86 8.01 -13.95
N TYR A 100 4.54 7.96 -13.74
CA TYR A 100 3.57 7.79 -14.82
C TYR A 100 3.55 8.95 -15.82
N LEU A 101 3.74 10.19 -15.35
CA LEU A 101 3.86 11.37 -16.21
C LEU A 101 5.09 11.28 -17.12
N TYR A 102 6.26 10.90 -16.57
CA TYR A 102 7.49 10.75 -17.36
C TYR A 102 7.44 9.56 -18.33
N GLN A 103 6.81 8.46 -17.94
CA GLN A 103 6.62 7.29 -18.80
C GLN A 103 5.56 7.53 -19.90
N ARG A 104 4.83 8.65 -19.86
CA ARG A 104 3.72 8.97 -20.78
C ARG A 104 2.65 7.88 -20.85
N ASN A 105 2.51 7.14 -19.75
CA ASN A 105 1.54 6.07 -19.60
C ASN A 105 0.13 6.66 -19.40
N SER A 106 -0.90 5.86 -19.65
CA SER A 106 -2.27 6.32 -19.44
C SER A 106 -2.52 6.66 -17.97
N ARG A 107 -3.15 7.83 -17.72
CA ARG A 107 -3.52 8.29 -16.37
C ARG A 107 -4.40 7.31 -15.60
N VAL A 108 -5.09 6.39 -16.29
CA VAL A 108 -5.90 5.36 -15.63
C VAL A 108 -5.03 4.39 -14.81
N PHE A 109 -3.84 4.03 -15.27
CA PHE A 109 -2.93 3.21 -14.46
C PHE A 109 -2.52 3.94 -13.19
N ALA A 110 -2.19 5.24 -13.31
CA ALA A 110 -1.86 6.07 -12.16
C ALA A 110 -3.01 6.15 -11.14
N PHE A 111 -4.27 6.31 -11.58
CA PHE A 111 -5.42 6.34 -10.67
C PHE A 111 -5.68 5.00 -9.98
N VAL A 112 -5.58 3.88 -10.70
CA VAL A 112 -5.81 2.56 -10.13
C VAL A 112 -4.75 2.22 -9.09
N ASP A 113 -3.49 2.51 -9.37
CA ASP A 113 -2.40 2.27 -8.43
C ASP A 113 -2.45 3.25 -7.26
N ALA A 114 -2.82 4.50 -7.48
CA ALA A 114 -3.02 5.47 -6.40
C ALA A 114 -4.11 5.02 -5.42
N GLY A 115 -5.24 4.53 -5.95
CA GLY A 115 -6.33 3.97 -5.15
C GLY A 115 -5.90 2.74 -4.34
N PHE A 116 -5.14 1.83 -4.96
CA PHE A 116 -4.55 0.68 -4.27
C PHE A 116 -3.71 1.12 -3.06
N TRP A 117 -2.73 2.01 -3.30
CA TRP A 117 -1.81 2.43 -2.24
C TRP A 117 -2.53 3.17 -1.11
N LEU A 118 -3.52 4.02 -1.42
CA LEU A 118 -4.33 4.66 -0.39
C LEU A 118 -5.02 3.64 0.50
N LEU A 119 -5.74 2.68 -0.08
CA LEU A 119 -6.44 1.66 0.70
C LEU A 119 -5.49 0.72 1.45
N ALA A 120 -4.34 0.37 0.85
CA ALA A 120 -3.34 -0.47 1.51
C ALA A 120 -2.78 0.22 2.75
N TYR A 121 -2.42 1.51 2.68
CA TYR A 121 -1.95 2.27 3.83
C TYR A 121 -3.03 2.47 4.89
N LEU A 122 -4.27 2.76 4.49
CA LEU A 122 -5.38 2.87 5.44
C LEU A 122 -5.67 1.54 6.14
N ALA A 123 -5.56 0.40 5.44
CA ALA A 123 -5.69 -0.93 6.04
C ALA A 123 -4.57 -1.21 7.05
N MET A 124 -3.33 -0.82 6.74
CA MET A 124 -2.22 -0.90 7.70
C MET A 124 -2.49 -0.02 8.94
N GLY A 125 -2.91 1.22 8.73
CA GLY A 125 -3.29 2.15 9.81
C GLY A 125 -4.41 1.60 10.69
N LEU A 126 -5.42 0.96 10.09
CA LEU A 126 -6.51 0.29 10.79
C LEU A 126 -6.00 -0.83 11.71
N VAL A 127 -5.06 -1.66 11.25
CA VAL A 127 -4.47 -2.72 12.07
C VAL A 127 -3.78 -2.15 13.30
N PHE A 128 -3.00 -1.08 13.16
CA PHE A 128 -2.35 -0.45 14.30
C PHE A 128 -3.34 0.23 15.25
N PHE A 129 -4.39 0.87 14.72
CA PHE A 129 -5.46 1.44 15.54
C PHE A 129 -6.20 0.38 16.38
N LEU A 130 -6.48 -0.80 15.81
CA LEU A 130 -7.15 -1.89 16.53
C LEU A 130 -6.24 -2.56 17.57
N ARG A 131 -4.93 -2.30 17.53
CA ARG A 131 -3.93 -2.88 18.43
C ARG A 131 -3.37 -1.89 19.45
N SER A 132 -3.78 -0.62 19.38
CA SER A 132 -3.30 0.47 20.24
C SER A 132 -4.08 0.66 21.51
#